data_AF-A0A2D5MTE5-F1
#
_entry.id   AF-A0A2D5MTE5-F1
#
_cell.length_a   1.000
_cell.length_b   1.000
_cell.length_c   1.000
_cell.angle_alpha   90.00
_cell.angle_beta   90.00
_cell.angle_gamma   90.00
#
_symmetry.space_group_name_H-M   'P 1'
#
loop_
_entity.id
_entity.type
_entity.pdbx_description
1 polymer ?
#
loop_
_entity_poly.entity_id
_entity_poly.type
_entity_poly.pdbx_seq_one_letter_code
_entity_poly.pdbx_strand_id
1 'polypeptide(L)'
;MSFADLKRKSQTNFDFLQKELEKSSSGKNVDERFWKPEVDASGNGYAVIRFLPAPEGQTLPWAKLYSHAFQGVGGWYIENSLTTLNEKDPVGEVNRRLWNSGADEDKETARKQKRKLQYYSNIYVVKDPKHPENEGKVFLYKYGKKIHDKILAAMQPEFQDETPVNVFDLWEGANFKLKIKKVAGYWNYDSSEFDSVSALSADDDELEATWKSEHSLEAFTNKDQFKSYEDLEKRLNMVLGITQRTAVPTVDSEEYEPVAATGGFNDPDITPQSSFRQQMSAPSPVKEEAIVEDDDALSYFARLAEE
;
A
#
# COMPACT_ATOMS: atom_id res chain seq x y z
N MET A 1 18.34 48.24 12.59
CA MET A 1 17.59 47.11 13.17
C MET A 1 18.45 46.51 14.27
N SER A 2 17.92 46.32 15.48
CA SER A 2 18.71 45.90 16.64
C SER A 2 18.70 44.38 16.81
N PHE A 3 19.71 43.84 17.51
CA PHE A 3 19.78 42.42 17.89
C PHE A 3 18.55 41.96 18.70
N ALA A 4 17.88 42.88 19.40
CA ALA A 4 16.63 42.61 20.10
C ALA A 4 15.44 42.36 19.14
N ASP A 5 15.48 42.88 17.91
CA ASP A 5 14.46 42.65 16.89
C ASP A 5 14.63 41.27 16.22
N LEU A 6 15.87 40.79 16.10
CA LEU A 6 16.20 39.42 15.66
C LEU A 6 15.76 38.37 16.70
N LYS A 7 15.98 38.64 17.99
CA LYS A 7 15.57 37.73 19.07
C LYS A 7 14.04 37.60 19.16
N ARG A 8 13.31 38.71 19.02
CA ARG A 8 11.84 38.72 18.99
C ARG A 8 11.28 38.00 17.77
N LYS A 9 11.84 38.23 16.58
CA LYS A 9 11.48 37.49 15.36
C LYS A 9 11.80 36.00 15.44
N SER A 10 12.90 35.60 16.08
CA SER A 10 13.28 34.17 16.20
C SER A 10 12.30 33.35 17.03
N GLN A 11 11.71 33.93 18.08
CA GLN A 11 10.73 33.23 18.93
C GLN A 11 9.36 33.15 18.25
N THR A 12 8.93 34.19 17.54
CA THR A 12 7.67 34.16 16.77
C THR A 12 7.75 33.27 15.53
N ASN A 13 8.95 33.17 14.92
CA ASN A 13 9.20 32.19 13.85
C ASN A 13 9.23 30.78 14.39
N PHE A 14 9.73 30.53 15.61
CA PHE A 14 9.78 29.18 16.16
C PHE A 14 8.38 28.61 16.43
N ASP A 15 7.46 29.38 17.03
CA ASP A 15 6.07 28.95 17.21
C ASP A 15 5.32 28.77 15.88
N PHE A 16 5.63 29.60 14.88
CA PHE A 16 5.09 29.46 13.52
C PHE A 16 5.65 28.22 12.82
N LEU A 17 6.97 27.98 12.92
CA LEU A 17 7.66 26.82 12.38
C LEU A 17 7.26 25.53 13.10
N GLN A 18 6.97 25.57 14.40
CA GLN A 18 6.49 24.43 15.18
C GLN A 18 5.03 24.10 14.83
N LYS A 19 4.18 25.13 14.63
CA LYS A 19 2.83 24.93 14.05
C LYS A 19 2.84 24.49 12.60
N GLU A 20 3.79 24.95 11.79
CA GLU A 20 4.01 24.48 10.42
C GLU A 20 4.54 23.04 10.40
N LEU A 21 5.42 22.67 11.34
CA LEU A 21 5.95 21.32 11.51
C LEU A 21 4.88 20.34 12.02
N GLU A 22 4.01 20.78 12.94
CA GLU A 22 2.81 20.03 13.36
C GLU A 22 1.77 19.92 12.24
N LYS A 23 1.63 20.94 11.39
CA LYS A 23 0.75 20.92 10.20
C LYS A 23 1.31 20.09 9.04
N SER A 24 2.63 20.05 8.86
CA SER A 24 3.28 19.26 7.81
C SER A 24 3.34 17.78 8.17
N SER A 25 3.38 17.44 9.47
CA SER A 25 3.25 16.06 9.96
C SER A 25 1.80 15.53 10.00
N SER A 26 0.79 16.41 9.90
CA SER A 26 -0.63 16.04 9.81
C SER A 26 -1.19 16.02 8.37
N GLY A 27 -0.35 16.26 7.36
CA GLY A 27 -0.71 16.18 5.94
C GLY A 27 -0.72 14.76 5.35
N LYS A 28 -0.79 13.71 6.18
CA LYS A 28 -1.09 12.37 5.66
C LYS A 28 -2.58 12.35 5.36
N ASN A 29 -2.94 12.18 4.09
CA ASN A 29 -4.28 11.79 3.67
C ASN A 29 -4.53 10.34 4.16
N VAL A 30 -4.60 10.16 5.48
CA VAL A 30 -4.93 8.88 6.11
C VAL A 30 -6.43 8.78 6.02
N ASP A 31 -6.89 7.76 5.32
CA ASP A 31 -8.31 7.42 5.34
C ASP A 31 -8.66 6.98 6.76
N GLU A 32 -9.34 7.86 7.50
CA GLU A 32 -9.70 7.69 8.92
C GLU A 32 -10.62 6.50 9.17
N ARG A 33 -11.23 5.95 8.11
CA ARG A 33 -12.04 4.73 8.17
C ARG A 33 -11.18 3.49 8.46
N PHE A 34 -9.88 3.55 8.21
CA PHE A 34 -8.99 2.42 8.40
C PHE A 34 -8.40 2.38 9.79
N TRP A 35 -8.64 1.28 10.48
CA TRP A 35 -7.89 0.94 11.68
C TRP A 35 -6.59 0.23 11.29
N LYS A 36 -5.52 0.60 11.99
CA LYS A 36 -4.20 -0.04 11.87
C LYS A 36 -3.68 -0.37 13.27
N PRO A 37 -3.17 -1.58 13.48
CA PRO A 37 -2.56 -1.93 14.74
C PRO A 37 -1.25 -1.16 14.92
N GLU A 38 -1.10 -0.50 16.07
CA GLU A 38 0.18 0.11 16.46
C GLU A 38 1.08 -0.94 17.14
N VAL A 39 2.39 -0.87 16.86
CA VAL A 39 3.40 -1.71 17.49
C VAL A 39 4.26 -0.87 18.43
N ASP A 40 4.76 -1.48 19.50
CA ASP A 40 5.72 -0.86 20.39
C ASP A 40 7.12 -0.73 19.74
N ALA A 41 8.04 -0.09 20.45
CA ALA A 41 9.42 0.09 19.99
C ALA A 41 10.17 -1.23 19.73
N SER A 42 9.69 -2.35 20.30
CA SER A 42 10.24 -3.69 20.07
C SER A 42 9.60 -4.38 18.85
N GLY A 43 8.63 -3.73 18.20
CA GLY A 43 7.86 -4.29 17.08
C GLY A 43 6.80 -5.29 17.51
N ASN A 44 6.37 -5.28 18.77
CA ASN A 44 5.27 -6.09 19.26
C ASN A 44 3.98 -5.27 19.33
N GLY A 45 2.88 -5.86 18.87
CA GLY A 45 1.56 -5.23 18.91
C GLY A 45 0.53 -6.18 19.51
N TYR A 46 -0.46 -5.62 20.21
CA TYR A 46 -1.56 -6.38 20.76
C TYR A 46 -2.85 -5.58 20.66
N ALA A 47 -3.87 -6.19 20.06
CA ALA A 47 -5.24 -5.67 20.04
C ALA A 47 -6.24 -6.83 20.05
N VAL A 48 -7.47 -6.55 20.47
CA VAL A 48 -8.61 -7.47 20.34
C VAL A 48 -9.63 -6.80 19.44
N ILE A 49 -9.94 -7.46 18.33
CA ILE A 49 -10.89 -6.97 17.33
C ILE A 49 -11.96 -8.03 17.09
N ARG A 50 -13.15 -7.64 16.66
CA ARG A 50 -14.21 -8.55 16.23
C ARG A 50 -14.44 -8.31 14.75
N PHE A 51 -14.34 -9.36 13.94
CA PHE A 51 -14.74 -9.26 12.53
C PHE A 51 -16.26 -9.19 12.45
N LEU A 52 -16.76 -8.28 11.62
CA LEU A 52 -18.18 -8.00 11.48
C LEU A 52 -18.76 -8.68 10.22
N PRO A 53 -20.08 -8.97 10.20
CA PRO A 53 -20.74 -9.64 9.07
C PRO A 53 -20.71 -8.79 7.80
N ALA A 54 -21.39 -9.26 6.75
CA ALA A 54 -21.49 -8.50 5.53
C ALA A 54 -22.34 -7.24 5.77
N PRO A 55 -21.90 -6.06 5.27
CA PRO A 55 -22.70 -4.85 5.38
C PRO A 55 -23.99 -4.96 4.55
N GLU A 56 -24.95 -4.07 4.82
CA GLU A 56 -26.25 -4.08 4.16
C GLU A 56 -26.12 -4.12 2.63
N GLY A 57 -26.84 -5.05 1.99
CA GLY A 57 -26.84 -5.24 0.54
C GLY A 57 -25.67 -6.05 -0.03
N GLN A 58 -24.68 -6.43 0.80
CA GLN A 58 -23.51 -7.20 0.37
C GLN A 58 -23.58 -8.65 0.85
N THR A 59 -22.87 -9.54 0.14
CA THR A 59 -22.93 -10.99 0.39
C THR A 59 -21.72 -11.53 1.13
N LEU A 60 -20.58 -10.84 1.04
CA LEU A 60 -19.31 -11.28 1.63
C LEU A 60 -18.87 -10.31 2.72
N PRO A 61 -18.43 -10.80 3.90
CA PRO A 61 -17.89 -9.97 4.98
C PRO A 61 -16.42 -9.57 4.75
N TRP A 62 -15.88 -9.85 3.56
CA TRP A 62 -14.57 -9.38 3.13
C TRP A 62 -14.56 -9.00 1.66
N ALA A 63 -13.78 -7.97 1.32
CA ALA A 63 -13.35 -7.69 -0.04
C ALA A 63 -11.93 -8.23 -0.27
N LYS A 64 -11.74 -8.88 -1.42
CA LYS A 64 -10.44 -9.40 -1.86
C LYS A 64 -9.88 -8.47 -2.93
N LEU A 65 -8.66 -7.99 -2.77
CA LEU A 65 -7.99 -7.10 -3.72
C LEU A 65 -6.57 -7.57 -4.01
N TYR A 66 -6.21 -7.61 -5.29
CA TYR A 66 -4.83 -7.68 -5.72
C TYR A 66 -4.35 -6.30 -6.13
N SER A 67 -3.14 -5.92 -5.73
CA SER A 67 -2.48 -4.69 -6.20
C SER A 67 -1.01 -4.94 -6.52
N HIS A 68 -0.42 -4.05 -7.31
CA HIS A 68 1.01 -3.99 -7.57
C HIS A 68 1.60 -2.75 -6.90
N ALA A 69 2.76 -2.90 -6.27
CA ALA A 69 3.50 -1.82 -5.65
C ALA A 69 5.00 -2.09 -5.82
N PHE A 70 5.62 -1.44 -6.80
CA PHE A 70 7.05 -1.57 -7.09
C PHE A 70 7.61 -0.29 -7.70
N GLN A 71 8.92 -0.13 -7.60
CA GLN A 71 9.64 1.00 -8.19
C GLN A 71 10.38 0.54 -9.44
N GLY A 72 10.22 1.28 -10.53
CA GLY A 72 11.01 1.17 -11.75
C GLY A 72 11.81 2.45 -12.02
N VAL A 73 12.51 2.48 -13.15
CA VAL A 73 13.34 3.62 -13.58
C VAL A 73 12.53 4.92 -13.64
N GLY A 74 11.27 4.83 -14.06
CA GLY A 74 10.33 5.95 -14.19
C GLY A 74 9.52 6.27 -12.93
N GLY A 75 9.86 5.68 -11.77
CA GLY A 75 9.21 5.95 -10.48
C GLY A 75 8.35 4.78 -9.97
N TRP A 76 7.34 5.08 -9.16
CA TRP A 76 6.50 4.06 -8.52
C TRP A 76 5.30 3.64 -9.37
N TYR A 77 5.07 2.33 -9.44
CA TYR A 77 3.83 1.72 -9.92
C TYR A 77 3.05 1.22 -8.70
N ILE A 78 1.99 1.92 -8.32
CA ILE A 78 1.08 1.58 -7.22
C ILE A 78 -0.33 1.57 -7.78
N GLU A 79 -0.83 0.41 -8.18
CA GLU A 79 -2.12 0.28 -8.87
C GLU A 79 -2.86 -1.00 -8.47
N ASN A 80 -4.18 -0.95 -8.52
CA ASN A 80 -5.04 -2.14 -8.35
C ASN A 80 -4.91 -3.05 -9.58
N SER A 81 -4.80 -4.36 -9.34
CA SER A 81 -4.68 -5.35 -10.41
C SER A 81 -6.04 -5.77 -10.92
N LEU A 82 -6.20 -5.75 -12.24
CA LEU A 82 -7.38 -6.25 -12.95
C LEU A 82 -7.65 -7.74 -12.70
N THR A 83 -6.64 -8.48 -12.24
CA THR A 83 -6.82 -9.88 -11.84
C THR A 83 -7.76 -10.07 -10.65
N THR A 84 -8.05 -9.01 -9.89
CA THR A 84 -9.12 -8.99 -8.87
C THR A 84 -10.49 -9.25 -9.49
N LEU A 85 -10.73 -8.70 -10.68
CA LEU A 85 -11.96 -8.86 -11.46
C LEU A 85 -11.91 -10.08 -12.39
N ASN A 86 -10.87 -10.92 -12.27
CA ASN A 86 -10.56 -12.01 -13.19
C ASN A 86 -10.29 -11.55 -14.63
N GLU A 87 -9.85 -10.30 -14.81
CA GLU A 87 -9.48 -9.74 -16.11
C GLU A 87 -7.97 -9.82 -16.35
N LYS A 88 -7.53 -9.54 -17.59
CA LYS A 88 -6.11 -9.51 -17.95
C LYS A 88 -5.43 -8.28 -17.35
N ASP A 89 -4.20 -8.45 -16.90
CA ASP A 89 -3.41 -7.41 -16.25
C ASP A 89 -2.05 -7.27 -16.94
N PRO A 90 -1.64 -6.04 -17.34
CA PRO A 90 -0.42 -5.83 -18.11
C PRO A 90 0.85 -6.21 -17.32
N VAL A 91 0.87 -5.98 -16.00
CA VAL A 91 2.02 -6.38 -15.15
C VAL A 91 2.12 -7.89 -15.07
N GLY A 92 0.97 -8.58 -14.96
CA GLY A 92 0.91 -10.04 -15.01
C GLY A 92 1.48 -10.63 -16.30
N GLU A 93 1.23 -10.00 -17.45
CA GLU A 93 1.77 -10.43 -18.74
C GLU A 93 3.29 -10.23 -18.83
N VAL A 94 3.79 -9.07 -18.42
CA VAL A 94 5.23 -8.76 -18.39
C VAL A 94 5.97 -9.72 -17.44
N ASN A 95 5.45 -9.91 -16.23
CA ASN A 95 6.04 -10.83 -15.25
C ASN A 95 6.09 -12.28 -15.74
N ARG A 96 5.08 -12.73 -16.48
CA ARG A 96 5.11 -14.07 -17.08
C ARG A 96 6.21 -14.19 -18.14
N ARG A 97 6.46 -13.15 -18.94
CA ARG A 97 7.56 -13.15 -19.92
C ARG A 97 8.92 -13.18 -19.22
N LEU A 98 9.11 -12.35 -18.19
CA LEU A 98 10.32 -12.32 -17.37
C LEU A 98 10.57 -13.67 -16.68
N TRP A 99 9.54 -14.27 -16.09
CA TRP A 99 9.68 -15.57 -15.44
C TRP A 99 10.08 -16.69 -16.42
N ASN A 100 9.51 -16.66 -17.63
CA ASN A 100 9.75 -17.66 -18.66
C ASN A 100 11.05 -17.45 -19.45
N SER A 101 11.73 -16.31 -19.32
CA SER A 101 13.04 -16.09 -19.95
C SER A 101 14.12 -17.00 -19.35
N GLY A 102 13.93 -17.42 -18.10
CA GLY A 102 14.83 -18.30 -17.36
C GLY A 102 16.02 -17.60 -16.72
N ALA A 103 16.28 -16.32 -17.05
CA ALA A 103 17.33 -15.51 -16.44
C ALA A 103 17.01 -15.19 -14.98
N ASP A 104 18.01 -15.24 -14.11
CA ASP A 104 17.79 -15.02 -12.67
C ASP A 104 17.46 -13.56 -12.34
N GLU A 105 18.04 -12.61 -13.08
CA GLU A 105 17.70 -11.17 -12.97
C GLU A 105 16.24 -10.88 -13.33
N ASP A 106 15.72 -11.55 -14.36
CA ASP A 106 14.32 -11.41 -14.78
C ASP A 106 13.37 -12.02 -13.74
N LYS A 107 13.74 -13.16 -13.12
CA LYS A 107 12.96 -13.75 -12.03
C LYS A 107 12.93 -12.84 -10.81
N GLU A 108 14.06 -12.22 -10.44
CA GLU A 108 14.11 -11.24 -9.35
C GLU A 108 13.21 -10.03 -9.64
N THR A 109 13.25 -9.53 -10.87
CA THR A 109 12.37 -8.45 -11.31
C THR A 109 10.89 -8.85 -11.21
N ALA A 110 10.54 -10.05 -11.69
CA ALA A 110 9.18 -10.58 -11.59
C ALA A 110 8.73 -10.80 -10.13
N ARG A 111 9.65 -11.16 -9.22
CA ARG A 111 9.37 -11.24 -7.77
C ARG A 111 9.06 -9.87 -7.18
N LYS A 112 9.83 -8.83 -7.53
CA LYS A 112 9.60 -7.45 -7.07
C LYS A 112 8.28 -6.88 -7.60
N GLN A 113 7.91 -7.21 -8.84
CA GLN A 113 6.66 -6.75 -9.47
C GLN A 113 5.43 -7.61 -9.13
N LYS A 114 5.59 -8.66 -8.33
CA LYS A 114 4.51 -9.61 -8.01
C LYS A 114 3.34 -8.90 -7.32
N ARG A 115 2.11 -9.27 -7.71
CA ARG A 115 0.89 -8.77 -7.06
C ARG A 115 0.86 -9.15 -5.57
N LYS A 116 0.43 -8.21 -4.75
CA LYS A 116 0.16 -8.39 -3.32
C LYS A 116 -1.33 -8.66 -3.11
N LEU A 117 -1.65 -9.71 -2.37
CA LEU A 117 -3.02 -10.07 -2.00
C LEU A 117 -3.38 -9.41 -0.67
N GLN A 118 -4.46 -8.65 -0.67
CA GLN A 118 -5.01 -7.97 0.49
C GLN A 118 -6.49 -8.30 0.65
N TYR A 119 -6.91 -8.34 1.90
CA TYR A 119 -8.28 -8.51 2.32
C TYR A 119 -8.71 -7.31 3.15
N TYR A 120 -9.97 -6.94 3.02
CA TYR A 120 -10.60 -5.83 3.72
C TYR A 120 -11.86 -6.35 4.39
N SER A 121 -12.03 -6.12 5.69
CA SER A 121 -13.26 -6.45 6.42
C SER A 121 -13.62 -5.31 7.36
N ASN A 122 -14.91 -5.15 7.65
CA ASN A 122 -15.34 -4.35 8.79
C ASN A 122 -14.95 -5.06 10.08
N ILE A 123 -14.47 -4.29 11.05
CA ILE A 123 -14.12 -4.77 12.37
C ILE A 123 -14.70 -3.83 13.42
N TYR A 124 -15.04 -4.40 14.58
CA TYR A 124 -15.29 -3.67 15.80
C TYR A 124 -14.07 -3.80 16.72
N VAL A 125 -13.54 -2.69 17.21
CA VAL A 125 -12.38 -2.69 18.10
C VAL A 125 -12.85 -2.95 19.53
N VAL A 126 -12.54 -4.15 20.05
CA VAL A 126 -12.91 -4.55 21.41
C VAL A 126 -11.90 -4.04 22.43
N LYS A 127 -10.61 -4.08 22.09
CA LYS A 127 -9.53 -3.59 22.94
C LYS A 127 -8.34 -3.13 22.11
N ASP A 128 -7.91 -1.89 22.33
CA ASP A 128 -6.74 -1.30 21.70
C ASP A 128 -5.95 -0.53 22.78
N PRO A 129 -5.00 -1.20 23.47
CA PRO A 129 -4.28 -0.58 24.57
C PRO A 129 -3.46 0.65 24.18
N LYS A 130 -3.15 0.82 22.89
CA LYS A 130 -2.36 1.93 22.35
C LYS A 130 -3.25 3.10 21.95
N HIS A 131 -4.43 2.80 21.43
CA HIS A 131 -5.45 3.77 21.06
C HIS A 131 -6.81 3.44 21.70
N PRO A 132 -6.98 3.66 23.02
CA PRO A 132 -8.24 3.38 23.71
C PRO A 132 -9.43 4.14 23.12
N GLU A 133 -9.20 5.26 22.44
CA GLU A 133 -10.21 6.03 21.71
C GLU A 133 -10.87 5.27 20.55
N ASN A 134 -10.25 4.19 20.07
CA ASN A 134 -10.80 3.34 19.02
C ASN A 134 -11.74 2.27 19.59
N GLU A 135 -11.64 1.95 20.87
CA GLU A 135 -12.47 0.92 21.51
C GLU A 135 -13.96 1.28 21.39
N GLY A 136 -14.76 0.31 20.98
CA GLY A 136 -16.20 0.49 20.77
C GLY A 136 -16.62 0.99 19.39
N LYS A 137 -15.67 1.23 18.47
CA LYS A 137 -15.95 1.77 17.14
C LYS A 137 -15.73 0.74 16.02
N VAL A 138 -16.40 1.00 14.91
CA VAL A 138 -16.28 0.22 13.67
C VAL A 138 -15.29 0.89 12.73
N PHE A 139 -14.43 0.07 12.13
CA PHE A 139 -13.43 0.49 11.16
C PHE A 139 -13.25 -0.57 10.06
N LEU A 140 -12.60 -0.17 8.97
CA LEU A 140 -12.06 -1.10 7.98
C LEU A 140 -10.68 -1.60 8.42
N TYR A 141 -10.49 -2.90 8.37
CA TYR A 141 -9.19 -3.52 8.59
C TYR A 141 -8.66 -4.15 7.31
N LYS A 142 -7.47 -3.71 6.90
CA LYS A 142 -6.70 -4.29 5.80
C LYS A 142 -5.72 -5.33 6.35
N TYR A 143 -5.81 -6.57 5.87
CA TYR A 143 -4.95 -7.66 6.30
C TYR A 143 -4.51 -8.58 5.14
N GLY A 144 -3.45 -9.35 5.39
CA GLY A 144 -2.88 -10.29 4.42
C GLY A 144 -3.41 -11.71 4.56
N LYS A 145 -2.89 -12.61 3.72
CA LYS A 145 -3.27 -14.03 3.65
C LYS A 145 -3.22 -14.73 5.02
N LYS A 146 -2.21 -14.46 5.85
CA LYS A 146 -2.00 -15.14 7.14
C LYS A 146 -3.18 -14.99 8.12
N ILE A 147 -3.79 -13.80 8.16
CA ILE A 147 -4.97 -13.55 9.01
C ILE A 147 -6.22 -14.15 8.35
N HIS A 148 -6.34 -14.03 7.03
CA HIS A 148 -7.45 -14.64 6.30
C HIS A 148 -7.47 -16.17 6.42
N ASP A 149 -6.30 -16.81 6.42
CA ASP A 149 -6.19 -18.26 6.64
C ASP A 149 -6.69 -18.66 8.03
N LYS A 150 -6.47 -17.83 9.06
CA LYS A 150 -7.01 -18.08 10.40
C LYS A 150 -8.53 -17.94 10.44
N ILE A 151 -9.10 -16.98 9.71
CA ILE A 151 -10.55 -16.84 9.52
C ILE A 151 -11.11 -18.11 8.87
N LEU A 152 -10.50 -18.56 7.77
CA LEU A 152 -10.93 -19.76 7.06
C LEU A 152 -10.78 -21.02 7.92
N ALA A 153 -9.68 -21.16 8.67
CA ALA A 153 -9.46 -22.29 9.56
C ALA A 153 -10.51 -22.35 10.69
N ALA A 154 -10.96 -21.20 11.21
CA ALA A 154 -12.04 -21.17 12.19
C ALA A 154 -13.38 -21.61 11.59
N MET A 155 -13.66 -21.24 10.34
CA MET A 155 -14.90 -21.61 9.64
C MET A 155 -14.89 -23.02 9.05
N GLN A 156 -13.70 -23.54 8.71
CA GLN A 156 -13.47 -24.84 8.11
C GLN A 156 -12.30 -25.52 8.84
N PRO A 157 -12.54 -26.05 10.05
CA PRO A 157 -11.50 -26.71 10.82
C PRO A 157 -10.94 -27.93 10.10
N GLU A 158 -9.63 -28.18 10.26
CA GLU A 158 -8.95 -29.31 9.61
C GLU A 158 -9.18 -30.64 10.34
N PHE A 159 -9.55 -30.59 11.63
CA PHE A 159 -9.70 -31.74 12.51
C PHE A 159 -11.16 -31.97 12.92
N GLN A 160 -11.54 -33.24 13.09
CA GLN A 160 -12.94 -33.64 13.35
C GLN A 160 -13.44 -33.29 14.76
N ASP A 161 -12.54 -33.01 15.68
CA ASP A 161 -12.82 -32.61 17.06
C ASP A 161 -13.02 -31.10 17.22
N GLU A 162 -12.73 -30.31 16.17
CA GLU A 162 -12.94 -28.87 16.17
C GLU A 162 -14.31 -28.50 15.60
N THR A 163 -15.05 -27.65 16.32
CA THR A 163 -16.34 -27.15 15.87
C THR A 163 -16.18 -25.94 14.96
N PRO A 164 -16.77 -25.92 13.75
CA PRO A 164 -16.76 -24.76 12.88
C PRO A 164 -17.39 -23.54 13.56
N VAL A 165 -16.72 -22.40 13.50
CA VAL A 165 -17.19 -21.13 14.05
C VAL A 165 -17.27 -20.09 12.93
N ASN A 166 -18.46 -19.51 12.74
CA ASN A 166 -18.61 -18.32 11.91
C ASN A 166 -18.13 -17.09 12.68
N VAL A 167 -16.86 -16.72 12.52
CA VAL A 167 -16.24 -15.61 13.27
C VAL A 167 -16.86 -14.24 13.01
N PHE A 168 -17.65 -14.11 11.94
CA PHE A 168 -18.37 -12.90 11.56
C PHE A 168 -19.75 -12.78 12.21
N ASP A 169 -20.23 -13.83 12.86
CA ASP A 169 -21.55 -13.82 13.51
C ASP A 169 -21.53 -12.90 14.74
N LEU A 170 -22.59 -12.08 14.93
CA LEU A 170 -22.68 -11.13 16.03
C LEU A 170 -23.01 -11.80 17.38
N TRP A 171 -23.70 -12.94 17.37
CA TRP A 171 -24.14 -13.67 18.55
C TRP A 171 -23.25 -14.88 18.86
N GLU A 172 -22.83 -15.62 17.84
CA GLU A 172 -22.07 -16.88 17.96
C GLU A 172 -20.68 -16.82 17.30
N GLY A 173 -20.19 -15.62 16.98
CA GLY A 173 -18.83 -15.44 16.47
C GLY A 173 -17.78 -15.42 17.58
N ALA A 174 -16.56 -15.00 17.23
CA ALA A 174 -15.44 -14.96 18.17
C ALA A 174 -14.59 -13.70 18.00
N ASN A 175 -14.09 -13.18 19.12
CA ASN A 175 -13.11 -12.09 19.10
C ASN A 175 -11.76 -12.61 18.60
N PHE A 176 -11.04 -11.79 17.86
CA PHE A 176 -9.72 -12.09 17.35
C PHE A 176 -8.66 -11.34 18.15
N LYS A 177 -7.78 -12.10 18.82
CA LYS A 177 -6.61 -11.57 19.52
C LYS A 177 -5.49 -11.37 18.51
N LEU A 178 -5.35 -10.15 18.00
CA LEU A 178 -4.26 -9.78 17.12
C LEU A 178 -2.98 -9.60 17.94
N LYS A 179 -2.00 -10.47 17.69
CA LYS A 179 -0.68 -10.43 18.31
C LYS A 179 0.38 -10.34 17.22
N ILE A 180 1.04 -9.18 17.16
CA ILE A 180 2.10 -8.89 16.20
C ILE A 180 3.44 -9.08 16.91
N LYS A 181 4.37 -9.79 16.28
CA LYS A 181 5.75 -9.92 16.73
C LYS A 181 6.69 -9.68 15.57
N LYS A 182 7.81 -9.00 15.79
CA LYS A 182 8.86 -8.86 14.78
C LYS A 182 9.77 -10.09 14.79
N VAL A 183 9.76 -10.88 13.72
CA VAL A 183 10.61 -12.07 13.54
C VAL A 183 11.41 -11.92 12.26
N ALA A 184 12.74 -11.97 12.36
CA ALA A 184 13.66 -11.79 11.23
C ALA A 184 13.41 -10.51 10.39
N GLY A 185 12.99 -9.42 11.05
CA GLY A 185 12.70 -8.15 10.39
C GLY A 185 11.25 -7.96 9.94
N TYR A 186 10.45 -9.02 9.89
CA TYR A 186 9.07 -9.00 9.38
C TYR A 186 8.03 -9.13 10.49
N TRP A 187 6.83 -8.60 10.25
CA TRP A 187 5.70 -8.83 11.14
C TRP A 187 5.19 -10.26 11.01
N ASN A 188 5.08 -10.92 12.15
CA ASN A 188 4.57 -12.27 12.29
C ASN A 188 3.25 -12.24 13.09
N TYR A 189 2.26 -12.99 12.62
CA TYR A 189 0.93 -13.08 13.21
C TYR A 189 0.60 -14.49 13.72
N ASP A 190 1.58 -15.41 13.79
CA ASP A 190 1.32 -16.82 14.08
C ASP A 190 0.71 -17.00 15.48
N SER A 191 1.08 -16.14 16.44
CA SER A 191 0.51 -16.09 17.80
C SER A 191 -0.90 -15.47 17.89
N SER A 192 -1.44 -14.94 16.79
CA SER A 192 -2.81 -14.41 16.75
C SER A 192 -3.83 -15.55 16.68
N GLU A 193 -4.96 -15.43 17.36
CA GLU A 193 -5.93 -16.51 17.49
C GLU A 193 -7.35 -15.97 17.73
N PHE A 194 -8.35 -16.79 17.45
CA PHE A 194 -9.72 -16.53 17.88
C PHE A 194 -9.89 -16.93 19.35
N ASP A 195 -10.67 -16.15 20.08
CA ASP A 195 -11.12 -16.48 21.42
C ASP A 195 -12.27 -17.50 21.40
N SER A 196 -12.76 -17.87 22.57
CA SER A 196 -14.01 -18.65 22.68
C SER A 196 -15.19 -17.91 22.04
N VAL A 197 -16.14 -18.68 21.51
CA VAL A 197 -17.41 -18.14 20.98
C VAL A 197 -18.11 -17.27 22.01
N SER A 198 -18.50 -16.07 21.60
CA SER A 198 -19.24 -15.13 22.42
C SER A 198 -20.02 -14.13 21.58
N ALA A 199 -21.17 -13.70 22.07
CA ALA A 199 -21.88 -12.55 21.53
C ALA A 199 -21.03 -11.27 21.68
N LEU A 200 -21.16 -10.35 20.74
CA LEU A 200 -20.49 -9.05 20.78
C LEU A 200 -21.10 -8.14 21.85
N SER A 201 -22.43 -8.11 21.93
CA SER A 201 -23.22 -7.45 22.98
C SER A 201 -24.38 -8.35 23.40
N ALA A 202 -24.92 -8.11 24.59
CA ALA A 202 -26.14 -8.75 25.08
C ALA A 202 -27.42 -8.03 24.61
N ASP A 203 -27.28 -6.84 24.03
CA ASP A 203 -28.38 -6.01 23.55
C ASP A 203 -28.43 -6.02 22.01
N ASP A 204 -29.54 -6.51 21.44
CA ASP A 204 -29.74 -6.60 20.00
C ASP A 204 -29.77 -5.20 19.34
N ASP A 205 -30.20 -4.15 20.05
CA ASP A 205 -30.23 -2.78 19.52
C ASP A 205 -28.79 -2.25 19.29
N GLU A 206 -27.85 -2.61 20.17
CA GLU A 206 -26.42 -2.28 20.01
C GLU A 206 -25.77 -3.06 18.86
N LEU A 207 -26.19 -4.31 18.67
CA LEU A 207 -25.74 -5.14 17.55
C LEU A 207 -26.20 -4.55 16.21
N GLU A 208 -27.47 -4.14 16.12
CA GLU A 208 -28.01 -3.50 14.92
C GLU A 208 -27.33 -2.15 14.64
N ALA A 209 -27.09 -1.33 15.67
CA ALA A 209 -26.38 -0.06 15.53
C ALA A 209 -24.94 -0.26 15.03
N THR A 210 -24.24 -1.27 15.54
CA THR A 210 -22.89 -1.63 15.11
C THR A 210 -22.90 -2.05 13.63
N TRP A 211 -23.80 -2.95 13.25
CA TRP A 211 -23.93 -3.43 11.87
C TRP A 211 -24.25 -2.29 10.88
N LYS A 212 -25.13 -1.36 11.25
CA LYS A 212 -25.45 -0.18 10.41
C LYS A 212 -24.30 0.81 10.26
N SER A 213 -23.33 0.79 11.17
CA SER A 213 -22.15 1.67 11.10
C SER A 213 -21.04 1.14 10.18
N GLU A 214 -21.21 -0.06 9.63
CA GLU A 214 -20.25 -0.67 8.73
C GLU A 214 -20.00 0.13 7.44
N HIS A 215 -18.79 -0.02 6.91
CA HIS A 215 -18.40 0.58 5.65
C HIS A 215 -18.64 -0.38 4.48
N SER A 216 -19.01 0.17 3.33
CA SER A 216 -19.17 -0.62 2.10
C SER A 216 -17.85 -1.25 1.66
N LEU A 217 -17.83 -2.57 1.48
CA LEU A 217 -16.67 -3.31 0.97
C LEU A 217 -16.62 -3.32 -0.57
N GLU A 218 -17.75 -3.14 -1.23
CA GLU A 218 -17.83 -2.95 -2.69
C GLU A 218 -16.98 -1.76 -3.17
N ALA A 219 -16.74 -0.76 -2.31
CA ALA A 219 -15.84 0.36 -2.58
C ALA A 219 -14.39 -0.07 -2.89
N PHE A 220 -14.02 -1.34 -2.69
CA PHE A 220 -12.70 -1.88 -3.03
C PHE A 220 -12.71 -2.79 -4.27
N THR A 221 -13.88 -3.33 -4.65
CA THR A 221 -14.01 -4.32 -5.72
C THR A 221 -14.81 -3.81 -6.91
N ASN A 222 -15.42 -2.63 -6.81
CA ASN A 222 -16.14 -2.01 -7.92
C ASN A 222 -15.20 -1.66 -9.07
N LYS A 223 -15.70 -1.79 -10.29
CA LYS A 223 -14.92 -1.61 -11.53
C LYS A 223 -14.35 -0.20 -11.68
N ASP A 224 -15.00 0.80 -11.08
CA ASP A 224 -14.55 2.19 -11.07
C ASP A 224 -13.26 2.41 -10.26
N GLN A 225 -12.91 1.48 -9.38
CA GLN A 225 -11.65 1.46 -8.62
C GLN A 225 -10.47 0.87 -9.41
N PHE A 226 -10.71 0.43 -10.64
CA PHE A 226 -9.69 -0.17 -11.51
C PHE A 226 -9.54 0.69 -12.76
N LYS A 227 -8.29 1.02 -13.09
CA LYS A 227 -7.97 1.68 -14.36
C LYS A 227 -8.16 0.69 -15.50
N SER A 228 -8.41 1.22 -16.70
CA SER A 228 -8.48 0.41 -17.90
C SER A 228 -7.13 -0.29 -18.16
N TYR A 229 -7.17 -1.42 -18.88
CA TYR A 229 -5.95 -2.12 -19.30
C TYR A 229 -4.96 -1.19 -20.00
N GLU A 230 -5.45 -0.35 -20.92
CA GLU A 230 -4.61 0.57 -21.68
C GLU A 230 -3.94 1.62 -20.78
N ASP A 231 -4.65 2.12 -19.77
CA ASP A 231 -4.10 3.11 -18.85
C ASP A 231 -3.07 2.49 -17.90
N LEU A 232 -3.33 1.26 -17.44
CA LEU A 232 -2.37 0.49 -16.65
C LEU A 232 -1.12 0.15 -17.46
N GLU A 233 -1.26 -0.19 -18.74
CA GLU A 233 -0.15 -0.49 -19.64
C GLU A 233 0.67 0.77 -19.95
N LYS A 234 0.03 1.89 -20.26
CA LYS A 234 0.70 3.19 -20.43
C LYS A 234 1.49 3.57 -19.18
N ARG A 235 0.87 3.41 -18.00
CA ARG A 235 1.52 3.69 -16.72
C ARG A 235 2.70 2.75 -16.47
N LEU A 236 2.55 1.47 -16.77
CA LEU A 236 3.60 0.46 -16.65
C LEU A 236 4.79 0.80 -17.54
N ASN A 237 4.56 1.10 -18.81
CA ASN A 237 5.62 1.46 -19.76
C ASN A 237 6.37 2.73 -19.33
N MET A 238 5.66 3.71 -18.76
CA MET A 238 6.29 4.91 -18.19
C MET A 238 7.16 4.58 -16.97
N VAL A 239 6.68 3.71 -16.07
CA VAL A 239 7.43 3.31 -14.87
C VAL A 239 8.64 2.44 -15.21
N LEU A 240 8.53 1.57 -16.21
CA LEU A 240 9.65 0.75 -16.68
C LEU A 240 10.63 1.52 -17.59
N GLY A 241 10.32 2.77 -17.95
CA GLY A 241 11.17 3.58 -18.84
C GLY A 241 11.17 3.13 -20.30
N ILE A 242 10.20 2.32 -20.72
CA ILE A 242 10.04 1.83 -22.09
C ILE A 242 9.58 2.99 -23.00
N THR A 243 8.73 3.88 -22.48
CA THR A 243 8.35 5.12 -23.16
C THR A 243 9.16 6.27 -22.56
N GLN A 244 9.98 6.95 -23.36
CA GLN A 244 10.66 8.16 -22.90
C GLN A 244 9.60 9.20 -22.49
N ARG A 245 9.75 9.76 -21.28
CA ARG A 245 9.00 10.97 -20.92
C ARG A 245 9.36 12.03 -21.96
N THR A 246 8.37 12.58 -22.65
CA THR A 246 8.58 13.81 -23.40
C THR A 246 9.14 14.81 -22.41
N ALA A 247 10.40 15.20 -22.57
CA ALA A 247 10.99 16.25 -21.75
C ALA A 247 10.06 17.47 -21.90
N VAL A 248 9.44 17.89 -20.79
CA VAL A 248 8.79 19.19 -20.77
C VAL A 248 9.94 20.18 -20.97
N PRO A 249 9.95 20.97 -22.05
CA PRO A 249 10.99 21.98 -22.19
C PRO A 249 10.83 22.92 -21.01
N THR A 250 11.82 22.94 -20.11
CA THR A 250 11.94 24.01 -19.12
C THR A 250 12.19 25.28 -19.92
N VAL A 251 11.23 26.20 -19.88
CA VAL A 251 11.39 27.58 -20.33
C VAL A 251 12.34 28.29 -19.38
N ASP A 252 13.63 27.96 -19.49
CA ASP A 252 14.71 28.78 -18.93
C ASP A 252 15.97 28.58 -19.79
N SER A 253 15.88 29.08 -21.01
CA SER A 253 17.04 29.36 -21.85
C SER A 253 16.75 30.70 -22.54
N GLU A 254 17.20 31.78 -21.93
CA GLU A 254 17.50 33.02 -22.64
C GLU A 254 18.61 32.75 -23.65
N GLU A 255 18.28 32.12 -24.78
CA GLU A 255 19.07 32.26 -26.00
C GLU A 255 18.16 32.06 -27.21
N TYR A 256 17.84 33.17 -27.84
CA TYR A 256 16.99 33.28 -29.01
C TYR A 256 17.86 33.06 -30.24
N GLU A 257 17.85 31.84 -30.81
CA GLU A 257 18.40 31.58 -32.14
C GLU A 257 17.28 31.01 -33.02
N PRO A 258 16.81 31.73 -34.06
CA PRO A 258 15.75 31.25 -34.92
C PRO A 258 16.36 30.35 -36.00
N VAL A 259 16.22 29.03 -35.87
CA VAL A 259 16.45 28.12 -37.00
C VAL A 259 15.13 27.61 -37.56
N ALA A 260 14.88 28.06 -38.78
CA ALA A 260 13.69 27.82 -39.58
C ALA A 260 13.42 26.33 -39.84
N ALA A 261 12.14 26.01 -39.95
CA ALA A 261 11.64 24.73 -40.40
C ALA A 261 12.00 24.48 -41.88
N THR A 262 12.86 23.50 -42.13
CA THR A 262 12.99 22.70 -43.38
C THR A 262 13.75 21.42 -42.99
N GLY A 263 13.39 20.19 -43.34
CA GLY A 263 12.79 19.68 -44.56
C GLY A 263 12.52 18.18 -44.39
N GLY A 264 11.74 17.64 -45.31
CA GLY A 264 11.07 16.34 -45.20
C GLY A 264 11.87 15.13 -45.71
N PHE A 265 11.14 14.03 -45.70
CA PHE A 265 11.40 12.69 -46.23
C PHE A 265 12.10 12.70 -47.63
N ASN A 266 13.43 12.84 -47.68
CA ASN A 266 14.36 12.40 -48.76
C ASN A 266 15.72 13.14 -48.68
N ASP A 267 16.63 12.74 -47.79
CA ASP A 267 18.04 13.19 -47.84
C ASP A 267 18.98 11.96 -47.87
N PRO A 268 19.98 11.89 -48.77
CA PRO A 268 20.78 10.69 -48.98
C PRO A 268 22.09 10.80 -48.22
N ASP A 269 22.18 10.16 -47.05
CA ASP A 269 23.46 9.62 -46.61
C ASP A 269 23.27 8.36 -45.76
N ILE A 270 23.74 7.25 -46.33
CA ILE A 270 23.82 5.92 -45.75
C ILE A 270 25.30 5.68 -45.54
N THR A 271 25.78 5.65 -44.29
CA THR A 271 26.49 4.50 -43.70
C THR A 271 27.02 4.79 -42.28
N PRO A 272 27.21 3.73 -41.45
CA PRO A 272 27.33 3.85 -40.00
C PRO A 272 28.78 3.80 -39.53
N GLN A 273 29.19 4.70 -38.62
CA GLN A 273 30.44 4.54 -37.89
C GLN A 273 30.22 4.56 -36.36
N SER A 274 30.69 3.46 -35.80
CA SER A 274 30.78 3.04 -34.42
C SER A 274 31.58 3.99 -33.51
N SER A 275 31.00 4.37 -32.38
CA SER A 275 31.73 4.91 -31.22
C SER A 275 31.04 4.53 -29.90
N PHE A 276 30.73 3.24 -29.73
CA PHE A 276 30.16 2.68 -28.49
C PHE A 276 31.25 2.18 -27.50
N ARG A 277 32.44 2.80 -27.45
CA ARG A 277 33.51 2.29 -26.60
C ARG A 277 34.49 3.35 -26.11
N GLN A 278 34.04 4.34 -25.33
CA GLN A 278 34.95 5.05 -24.41
C GLN A 278 34.25 5.94 -23.37
N GLN A 279 33.42 5.39 -22.49
CA GLN A 279 33.23 6.00 -21.17
C GLN A 279 32.65 5.01 -20.14
N MET A 280 33.49 4.07 -19.70
CA MET A 280 33.28 3.35 -18.44
C MET A 280 34.57 3.45 -17.64
N SER A 281 34.63 4.36 -16.67
CA SER A 281 35.63 4.41 -15.60
C SER A 281 35.20 5.42 -14.52
N ALA A 282 34.36 4.98 -13.58
CA ALA A 282 34.40 5.38 -12.16
C ALA A 282 33.37 4.55 -11.37
N PRO A 283 33.75 3.93 -10.23
CA PRO A 283 32.83 3.15 -9.40
C PRO A 283 32.07 4.06 -8.44
N SER A 284 30.74 3.98 -8.44
CA SER A 284 29.91 4.52 -7.35
C SER A 284 29.64 3.40 -6.33
N PRO A 285 29.67 3.71 -5.02
CA PRO A 285 29.54 2.70 -3.97
C PRO A 285 28.11 2.13 -3.91
N VAL A 286 28.03 0.81 -3.96
CA VAL A 286 26.81 0.01 -3.75
C VAL A 286 26.35 0.23 -2.31
N LYS A 287 25.24 0.94 -2.11
CA LYS A 287 24.43 0.81 -0.90
C LYS A 287 23.52 -0.40 -1.09
N GLU A 288 23.56 -1.33 -0.14
CA GLU A 288 22.61 -2.44 -0.04
C GLU A 288 21.16 -1.92 -0.07
N GLU A 289 20.42 -2.26 -1.12
CA GLU A 289 19.00 -1.98 -1.22
C GLU A 289 18.20 -3.02 -0.44
N ALA A 290 17.70 -2.61 0.72
CA ALA A 290 16.75 -3.37 1.51
C ALA A 290 15.43 -3.55 0.72
N ILE A 291 14.82 -4.73 0.83
CA ILE A 291 13.49 -5.02 0.30
C ILE A 291 12.49 -4.21 1.14
N VAL A 292 11.98 -3.11 0.57
CA VAL A 292 11.07 -2.18 1.23
C VAL A 292 9.63 -2.68 1.09
N GLU A 293 9.01 -3.12 2.18
CA GLU A 293 7.55 -3.31 2.25
C GLU A 293 6.85 -1.94 2.35
N ASP A 294 5.58 -1.83 1.94
CA ASP A 294 4.88 -0.54 1.79
C ASP A 294 4.82 0.30 3.08
N ASP A 295 4.86 -0.33 4.27
CA ASP A 295 4.92 0.42 5.53
C ASP A 295 6.27 1.12 5.74
N ASP A 296 7.36 0.59 5.16
CA ASP A 296 8.68 1.23 5.15
C ASP A 296 8.90 2.11 3.92
N ALA A 297 8.13 1.95 2.82
CA ALA A 297 8.23 2.85 1.67
C ALA A 297 7.66 4.23 2.01
N LEU A 298 6.50 4.28 2.69
CA LEU A 298 5.94 5.53 3.20
C LEU A 298 6.78 6.13 4.33
N SER A 299 7.40 5.28 5.17
CA SER A 299 8.34 5.73 6.21
C SER A 299 9.68 6.21 5.62
N TYR A 300 10.10 5.66 4.47
CA TYR A 300 11.24 6.13 3.69
C TYR A 300 10.95 7.49 3.05
N PHE A 301 9.75 7.70 2.50
CA PHE A 301 9.31 9.02 2.04
C PHE A 301 9.21 10.03 3.19
N ALA A 302 8.75 9.60 4.37
CA ALA A 302 8.74 10.45 5.57
C ALA A 302 10.16 10.85 6.00
N ARG A 303 11.12 9.91 5.99
CA ARG A 303 12.54 10.20 6.30
C ARG A 303 13.23 11.07 5.25
N LEU A 304 12.90 10.90 3.96
CA LEU A 304 13.43 11.72 2.87
C LEU A 304 12.85 13.15 2.86
N ALA A 305 11.71 13.36 3.53
CA ALA A 305 11.11 14.68 3.74
C ALA A 305 11.60 15.35 5.03
N GLU A 306 12.31 14.62 5.90
CA GLU A 306 12.95 15.11 7.14
C GLU A 306 14.43 15.51 6.95
N GLU A 307 15.04 15.20 5.79
CA GLU A 307 16.36 15.70 5.34
C GLU A 307 16.22 16.98 4.50
#